data_AF-A0A928I651-F1
#
_entry.id   AF-A0A928I651-F1
#
_cell.length_a   1.000
_cell.length_b   1.000
_cell.length_c   1.000
_cell.angle_alpha   90.00
_cell.angle_beta   90.00
_cell.angle_gamma   90.00
#
_symmetry.space_group_name_H-M   'P 1'
#
loop_
_entity.id
_entity.type
_entity.pdbx_description
1 polymer ?
#
loop_
_entity_poly.entity_id
_entity_poly.type
_entity_poly.pdbx_seq_one_letter_code
_entity_poly.pdbx_strand_id
1 'polypeptide(L)'
;MIPFTTEHALFRLESLGFSFEDECIKKAVEHIESLLLSKTLPEGNEKSVDFPIFVELIAATWIRRFTNSNLSANTVAEKWARIISKAFNKQVYSHEDYLNCFENEFQTKPRSGRLVDFVSFYQLSLLADMLDEKTENRMLDHVLSHPDGIYYVYENNLFAPPNFQSKDASRYIGVAELILRYRCGKDKIKHIFDWLWQNQDSDGMWDMGSAAKDGVFFPLSDRWNLENRVSDCTFRIRKILADRCYCGHDCSRCITFVATKHDDNSMRQMSQEFYRSAFGMDISMNKFNCYGGRTENKFELCHECPFTKCCKQQGIDFCADCAKYPCEKIALYESKHVNKSNQM
;
A
#
# COMPACT_ATOMS: atom_id res chain seq x y z
N MET A 1 18.45 -7.33 -21.96
CA MET A 1 17.28 -6.53 -21.56
C MET A 1 16.13 -7.51 -21.50
N ILE A 2 15.67 -7.91 -20.31
CA ILE A 2 14.45 -8.73 -20.19
C ILE A 2 13.33 -7.84 -20.72
N PRO A 3 12.48 -8.30 -21.66
CA PRO A 3 11.40 -7.46 -22.18
C PRO A 3 10.58 -6.92 -21.01
N PHE A 4 10.32 -5.61 -21.01
CA PHE A 4 9.37 -5.02 -20.07
C PHE A 4 8.01 -5.64 -20.35
N THR A 5 7.49 -6.44 -19.43
CA THR A 5 6.11 -6.90 -19.48
C THR A 5 5.19 -5.69 -19.23
N THR A 6 3.95 -5.77 -19.70
CA THR A 6 2.93 -4.75 -19.43
C THR A 6 2.81 -4.48 -17.92
N GLU A 7 2.93 -5.52 -17.09
CA GLU A 7 2.89 -5.40 -15.63
C GLU A 7 4.04 -4.57 -15.05
N HIS A 8 5.28 -4.77 -15.53
CA HIS A 8 6.42 -3.94 -15.09
C HIS A 8 6.23 -2.47 -15.46
N ALA A 9 5.63 -2.19 -16.63
CA ALA A 9 5.31 -0.82 -17.01
C ALA A 9 4.26 -0.20 -16.08
N LEU A 10 3.20 -0.94 -15.74
CA LEU A 10 2.16 -0.49 -14.82
C LEU A 10 2.71 -0.23 -13.40
N PHE A 11 3.53 -1.14 -12.87
CA PHE A 11 4.24 -0.93 -11.59
C PHE A 11 5.05 0.35 -11.59
N ARG A 12 5.81 0.59 -12.68
CA ARG A 12 6.65 1.78 -12.79
C ARG A 12 5.81 3.06 -12.85
N LEU A 13 4.73 3.07 -13.63
CA LEU A 13 3.83 4.22 -13.73
C LEU A 13 3.19 4.53 -12.36
N GLU A 14 2.65 3.53 -11.66
CA GLU A 14 2.11 3.70 -10.30
C GLU A 14 3.17 4.22 -9.32
N SER A 15 4.41 3.72 -9.43
CA SER A 15 5.53 4.16 -8.58
C SER A 15 5.91 5.61 -8.83
N LEU A 16 5.87 6.06 -10.08
CA LEU A 16 6.08 7.44 -10.51
C LEU A 16 4.90 8.37 -10.18
N GLY A 17 3.80 7.82 -9.65
CA GLY A 17 2.63 8.60 -9.23
C GLY A 17 1.60 8.82 -10.32
N PHE A 18 1.69 8.11 -11.46
CA PHE A 18 0.61 8.10 -12.44
C PHE A 18 -0.64 7.51 -11.82
N SER A 19 -1.78 8.07 -12.19
CA SER A 19 -3.10 7.77 -11.65
C SER A 19 -4.09 7.50 -12.79
N PHE A 20 -5.31 7.11 -12.44
CA PHE A 20 -6.36 6.95 -13.44
C PHE A 20 -6.70 8.25 -14.18
N GLU A 21 -6.27 9.43 -13.72
CA GLU A 21 -6.48 10.67 -14.45
C GLU A 21 -5.54 10.84 -15.66
N ASP A 22 -4.42 10.13 -15.67
CA ASP A 22 -3.46 10.18 -16.76
C ASP A 22 -3.96 9.39 -17.98
N GLU A 23 -3.94 10.03 -19.14
CA GLU A 23 -4.46 9.46 -20.41
C GLU A 23 -3.83 8.11 -20.76
N CYS A 24 -2.55 7.90 -20.44
CA CYS A 24 -1.88 6.62 -20.67
C CYS A 24 -2.43 5.50 -19.77
N ILE A 25 -2.82 5.81 -18.53
CA ILE A 25 -3.43 4.85 -17.61
C ILE A 25 -4.86 4.57 -18.01
N LYS A 26 -5.65 5.58 -18.42
CA LYS A 26 -7.02 5.38 -18.94
C LYS A 26 -7.02 4.35 -20.08
N LYS A 27 -6.15 4.55 -21.09
CA LYS A 27 -5.99 3.62 -22.22
C LYS A 27 -5.52 2.23 -21.80
N ALA A 28 -4.59 2.16 -20.84
CA ALA A 28 -4.13 0.87 -20.33
C ALA A 28 -5.25 0.11 -19.62
N VAL A 29 -6.05 0.80 -18.78
CA VAL A 29 -7.19 0.21 -18.08
C VAL A 29 -8.27 -0.26 -19.06
N GLU A 30 -8.62 0.54 -20.06
CA GLU A 30 -9.57 0.14 -21.13
C GLU A 30 -9.09 -1.11 -21.87
N HIS A 31 -7.80 -1.16 -22.21
CA HIS A 31 -7.22 -2.34 -22.85
C HIS A 31 -7.28 -3.56 -21.92
N ILE A 32 -6.89 -3.43 -20.65
CA ILE A 32 -6.92 -4.53 -19.68
C ILE A 32 -8.36 -5.01 -19.43
N GLU A 33 -9.34 -4.11 -19.43
CA GLU A 33 -10.75 -4.49 -19.36
C GLU A 33 -11.19 -5.31 -20.58
N SER A 34 -10.71 -4.97 -21.79
CA SER A 34 -10.97 -5.80 -22.97
C SER A 34 -10.43 -7.23 -22.81
N LEU A 35 -9.24 -7.39 -22.19
CA LEU A 35 -8.63 -8.69 -21.90
C LEU A 35 -9.40 -9.45 -20.80
N LEU A 36 -9.90 -8.74 -19.80
CA LEU A 36 -10.76 -9.28 -18.76
C LEU A 36 -12.04 -9.88 -19.35
N LEU A 37 -12.70 -9.14 -20.25
CA LEU A 37 -13.94 -9.56 -20.90
C LEU A 37 -13.73 -10.73 -21.86
N SER A 38 -12.61 -10.75 -22.60
CA SER A 38 -12.29 -11.84 -23.52
C SER A 38 -11.68 -13.06 -22.84
N LYS A 39 -11.19 -12.92 -21.60
CA LYS A 39 -10.44 -13.94 -20.84
C LYS A 39 -9.21 -14.45 -21.59
N THR A 40 -8.48 -13.54 -22.24
CA THR A 40 -7.28 -13.85 -23.01
C THR A 40 -6.11 -12.97 -22.59
N LEU A 41 -4.90 -13.52 -22.58
CA LEU A 41 -3.67 -12.74 -22.44
C LEU A 41 -2.93 -12.61 -23.77
N PRO A 42 -2.21 -11.50 -24.01
CA PRO A 42 -1.39 -11.31 -25.21
C PRO A 42 -0.32 -12.40 -25.40
N GLU A 43 0.14 -12.99 -24.30
CA GLU A 43 1.20 -14.02 -24.29
C GLU A 43 0.67 -15.42 -24.67
N GLY A 44 -0.64 -15.55 -24.90
CA GLY A 44 -1.30 -16.80 -25.25
C GLY A 44 -1.97 -17.48 -24.05
N ASN A 45 -2.56 -18.65 -24.31
CA ASN A 45 -3.33 -19.40 -23.32
C ASN A 45 -2.53 -20.60 -22.79
N GLU A 46 -2.51 -20.78 -21.47
CA GLU A 46 -2.08 -22.06 -20.89
C GLU A 46 -3.18 -23.12 -21.05
N LYS A 47 -2.79 -24.40 -21.08
CA LYS A 47 -3.73 -25.53 -21.23
C LYS A 47 -4.58 -25.81 -19.99
N SER A 48 -4.34 -25.11 -18.88
CA SER A 48 -5.05 -25.37 -17.63
C SER A 48 -6.49 -24.90 -17.69
N VAL A 49 -7.41 -25.69 -17.12
CA VAL A 49 -8.86 -25.41 -17.10
C VAL A 49 -9.18 -24.14 -16.30
N ASP A 50 -8.34 -23.81 -15.31
CA ASP A 50 -8.47 -22.63 -14.45
C ASP A 50 -7.65 -21.43 -14.95
N PHE A 51 -7.00 -21.52 -16.12
CA PHE A 51 -6.27 -20.40 -16.71
C PHE A 51 -7.15 -19.17 -16.95
N PRO A 52 -8.39 -19.28 -17.47
CA PRO A 52 -9.27 -18.12 -17.62
C PRO A 52 -9.56 -17.39 -16.31
N ILE A 53 -9.65 -18.12 -15.19
CA ILE A 53 -9.85 -17.53 -13.86
C ILE A 53 -8.61 -16.74 -13.44
N PHE A 54 -7.42 -17.26 -13.78
CA PHE A 54 -6.17 -16.55 -13.54
C PHE A 54 -6.04 -15.27 -14.39
N VAL A 55 -6.49 -15.29 -15.65
CA VAL A 55 -6.56 -14.09 -16.49
C VAL A 55 -7.49 -13.04 -15.88
N GLU A 56 -8.69 -13.46 -15.45
CA GLU A 56 -9.63 -12.56 -14.76
C GLU A 56 -9.01 -11.93 -13.51
N LEU A 57 -8.30 -12.74 -12.71
CA LEU A 57 -7.61 -12.30 -11.50
C LEU A 57 -6.53 -11.24 -11.82
N ILE A 58 -5.64 -11.50 -12.79
CA ILE A 58 -4.59 -10.55 -13.19
C ILE A 58 -5.21 -9.23 -13.67
N ALA A 59 -6.14 -9.31 -14.62
CA ALA A 59 -6.71 -8.13 -15.25
C ALA A 59 -7.50 -7.27 -14.24
N ALA A 60 -8.35 -7.90 -13.42
CA ALA A 60 -9.09 -7.21 -12.38
C ALA A 60 -8.16 -6.56 -11.34
N THR A 61 -7.07 -7.24 -10.98
CA THR A 61 -6.07 -6.69 -10.04
C THR A 61 -5.51 -5.38 -10.58
N TRP A 62 -5.01 -5.39 -11.82
CA TRP A 62 -4.37 -4.21 -12.41
C TRP A 62 -5.35 -3.06 -12.63
N ILE A 63 -6.58 -3.34 -13.05
CA ILE A 63 -7.63 -2.30 -13.15
C ILE A 63 -7.85 -1.66 -11.76
N ARG A 64 -8.04 -2.48 -10.72
CA ARG A 64 -8.33 -2.01 -9.36
C ARG A 64 -7.18 -1.30 -8.66
N ARG A 65 -5.94 -1.50 -9.12
CA ARG A 65 -4.81 -0.71 -8.62
C ARG A 65 -4.88 0.77 -9.01
N PHE A 66 -5.53 1.08 -10.14
CA PHE A 66 -5.69 2.46 -10.62
C PHE A 66 -7.10 3.02 -10.39
N THR A 67 -8.15 2.20 -10.42
CA THR A 67 -9.53 2.66 -10.23
C THR A 67 -10.45 1.63 -9.58
N ASN A 68 -11.28 2.07 -8.63
CA ASN A 68 -12.32 1.25 -8.00
C ASN A 68 -13.70 1.39 -8.65
N SER A 69 -13.84 2.16 -9.73
CA SER A 69 -15.13 2.40 -10.40
C SER A 69 -15.47 1.37 -11.48
N ASN A 70 -14.54 0.47 -11.83
CA ASN A 70 -14.74 -0.50 -12.90
C ASN A 70 -15.60 -1.69 -12.45
N LEU A 71 -16.79 -1.84 -13.06
CA LEU A 71 -17.77 -2.87 -12.72
C LEU A 71 -17.27 -4.30 -12.98
N SER A 72 -16.59 -4.51 -14.11
CA SER A 72 -16.07 -5.82 -14.53
C SER A 72 -15.03 -6.33 -13.52
N ALA A 73 -14.08 -5.48 -13.13
CA ALA A 73 -13.05 -5.80 -12.15
C ALA A 73 -13.64 -6.00 -10.75
N ASN A 74 -14.63 -5.18 -10.36
CA ASN A 74 -15.31 -5.33 -9.06
C ASN A 74 -16.09 -6.64 -8.96
N THR A 75 -16.70 -7.11 -10.06
CA THR A 75 -17.36 -8.42 -10.08
C THR A 75 -16.38 -9.56 -9.74
N VAL A 76 -15.15 -9.49 -10.24
CA VAL A 76 -14.09 -10.47 -9.90
C VAL A 76 -13.64 -10.30 -8.44
N ALA A 77 -13.42 -9.06 -8.00
CA ALA A 77 -13.02 -8.76 -6.63
C ALA A 77 -14.05 -9.27 -5.60
N GLU A 78 -15.34 -9.11 -5.86
CA GLU A 78 -16.42 -9.59 -5.00
C GLU A 78 -16.45 -11.12 -4.88
N LYS A 79 -16.19 -11.85 -5.96
CA LYS A 79 -16.05 -13.32 -5.91
C LYS A 79 -14.92 -13.73 -4.97
N TRP A 80 -13.74 -13.13 -5.15
CA TRP A 80 -12.58 -13.39 -4.29
C TRP A 80 -12.83 -12.97 -2.84
N ALA A 81 -13.52 -11.85 -2.61
CA ALA A 81 -13.87 -11.38 -1.28
C ALA A 81 -14.80 -12.38 -0.56
N ARG A 82 -15.77 -12.98 -1.27
CA ARG A 82 -16.62 -14.04 -0.73
C ARG A 82 -15.81 -15.29 -0.38
N ILE A 83 -14.89 -15.71 -1.24
CA ILE A 83 -14.01 -16.87 -1.02
C ILE A 83 -13.19 -16.67 0.26
N ILE A 84 -12.50 -15.53 0.39
CA ILE A 84 -11.67 -15.23 1.56
C ILE A 84 -12.53 -15.07 2.82
N SER A 85 -13.64 -14.34 2.74
CA SER A 85 -14.55 -14.20 3.89
C SER A 85 -15.06 -15.55 4.39
N LYS A 86 -15.36 -16.48 3.48
CA LYS A 86 -15.78 -17.84 3.84
C LYS A 86 -14.65 -18.64 4.49
N ALA A 87 -13.43 -18.52 3.97
CA ALA A 87 -12.24 -19.19 4.51
C ALA A 87 -11.90 -18.77 5.95
N PHE A 88 -12.28 -17.56 6.37
CA PHE A 88 -12.04 -17.02 7.72
C PHE A 88 -13.29 -16.97 8.62
N ASN A 89 -14.40 -17.58 8.20
CA ASN A 89 -15.67 -17.54 8.94
C ASN A 89 -15.55 -18.14 10.35
N LYS A 90 -14.68 -19.14 10.53
CA LYS A 90 -14.41 -19.81 11.83
C LYS A 90 -13.29 -19.13 12.64
N GLN A 91 -12.99 -17.86 12.37
CA GLN A 91 -11.95 -17.05 13.00
C GLN A 91 -10.49 -17.43 12.68
N VAL A 92 -10.24 -18.69 12.32
CA VAL A 92 -8.98 -19.17 11.76
C VAL A 92 -9.17 -19.51 10.29
N TYR A 93 -8.07 -19.50 9.52
CA TYR A 93 -8.08 -19.92 8.13
C TYR A 93 -8.49 -21.39 8.01
N SER A 94 -9.43 -21.66 7.11
CA SER A 94 -9.89 -22.99 6.75
C SER A 94 -9.69 -23.21 5.26
N HIS A 95 -8.68 -24.01 4.92
CA HIS A 95 -8.37 -24.33 3.52
C HIS A 95 -9.51 -25.10 2.84
N GLU A 96 -10.22 -25.94 3.58
CA GLU A 96 -11.42 -26.61 3.08
C GLU A 96 -12.53 -25.62 2.72
N ASP A 97 -12.81 -24.65 3.60
CA ASP A 97 -13.83 -23.62 3.33
C ASP A 97 -13.41 -22.72 2.15
N TYR A 98 -12.11 -22.44 1.99
CA TYR A 98 -11.55 -21.77 0.82
C TYR A 98 -11.83 -22.54 -0.47
N LEU A 99 -11.43 -23.82 -0.55
CA LEU A 99 -11.61 -24.65 -1.75
C LEU A 99 -13.08 -24.86 -2.11
N ASN A 100 -13.92 -25.12 -1.11
CA ASN A 100 -15.36 -25.29 -1.31
C ASN A 100 -16.01 -24.00 -1.83
N CYS A 101 -15.64 -22.84 -1.28
CA CYS A 101 -16.17 -21.57 -1.76
C CYS A 101 -15.66 -21.23 -3.16
N PHE A 102 -14.39 -21.51 -3.46
CA PHE A 102 -13.81 -21.35 -4.79
C PHE A 102 -14.58 -22.19 -5.82
N GLU A 103 -14.81 -23.47 -5.55
CA GLU A 103 -15.55 -24.36 -6.45
C GLU A 103 -16.98 -23.88 -6.68
N ASN A 104 -17.64 -23.35 -5.66
CA ASN A 104 -18.97 -22.76 -5.79
C ASN A 104 -18.98 -21.48 -6.66
N GLU A 105 -18.00 -20.59 -6.50
CA GLU A 105 -17.95 -19.32 -7.26
C GLU A 105 -17.53 -19.51 -8.72
N PHE A 106 -16.63 -20.47 -8.98
CA PHE A 106 -16.03 -20.68 -10.30
C PHE A 106 -16.50 -21.95 -11.02
N GLN A 107 -17.30 -22.79 -10.37
CA GLN A 107 -17.83 -24.05 -10.92
C GLN A 107 -16.72 -25.04 -11.35
N THR A 108 -15.53 -24.90 -10.74
CA THR A 108 -14.37 -25.78 -10.96
C THR A 108 -13.44 -25.72 -9.75
N LYS A 109 -12.70 -26.80 -9.51
CA LYS A 109 -11.65 -26.83 -8.48
C LYS A 109 -10.39 -26.11 -8.95
N PRO A 110 -9.68 -25.42 -8.04
CA PRO A 110 -8.38 -24.84 -8.38
C PRO A 110 -7.37 -25.98 -8.58
N ARG A 111 -6.57 -25.92 -9.64
CA ARG A 111 -5.53 -26.91 -9.96
C ARG A 111 -4.15 -26.29 -10.00
N SER A 112 -4.06 -25.05 -10.47
CA SER A 112 -2.84 -24.27 -10.45
C SER A 112 -2.50 -23.86 -9.02
N GLY A 113 -1.22 -24.01 -8.61
CA GLY A 113 -0.74 -23.55 -7.31
C GLY A 113 -1.07 -22.07 -7.03
N ARG A 114 -1.15 -21.25 -8.10
CA ARG A 114 -1.50 -19.82 -8.07
C ARG A 114 -2.94 -19.54 -7.60
N LEU A 115 -3.80 -20.56 -7.63
CA LEU A 115 -5.21 -20.49 -7.25
C LEU A 115 -5.54 -21.43 -6.09
N VAL A 116 -4.70 -22.45 -5.82
CA VAL A 116 -4.83 -23.33 -4.65
C VAL A 116 -4.49 -22.55 -3.38
N ASP A 117 -3.45 -21.71 -3.43
CA ASP A 117 -3.09 -20.82 -2.34
C ASP A 117 -3.37 -19.36 -2.75
N PHE A 118 -4.02 -18.62 -1.85
CA PHE A 118 -4.36 -17.22 -2.09
C PHE A 118 -3.24 -16.24 -1.68
N VAL A 119 -2.19 -16.71 -0.99
CA VAL A 119 -1.10 -15.86 -0.50
C VAL A 119 -0.16 -15.47 -1.65
N SER A 120 -0.66 -14.59 -2.53
CA SER A 120 0.05 -14.07 -3.69
C SER A 120 -0.23 -12.58 -3.91
N PHE A 121 0.64 -11.92 -4.68
CA PHE A 121 0.46 -10.54 -5.11
C PHE A 121 -0.95 -10.23 -5.62
N TYR A 122 -1.52 -11.09 -6.48
CA TYR A 122 -2.74 -10.75 -7.21
C TYR A 122 -3.96 -10.73 -6.30
N GLN A 123 -4.24 -11.81 -5.55
CA GLN A 123 -5.37 -11.86 -4.63
C GLN A 123 -5.26 -10.76 -3.55
N LEU A 124 -4.08 -10.55 -2.98
CA LEU A 124 -3.88 -9.53 -1.96
C LEU A 124 -4.06 -8.11 -2.54
N SER A 125 -3.51 -7.84 -3.72
CA SER A 125 -3.69 -6.53 -4.35
C SER A 125 -5.14 -6.27 -4.77
N LEU A 126 -5.88 -7.31 -5.19
CA LEU A 126 -7.28 -7.20 -5.60
C LEU A 126 -8.19 -6.88 -4.41
N LEU A 127 -7.91 -7.47 -3.25
CA LEU A 127 -8.78 -7.46 -2.06
C LEU A 127 -8.54 -6.27 -1.12
N ALA A 128 -7.55 -5.43 -1.41
CA ALA A 128 -7.41 -4.15 -0.72
C ALA A 128 -8.73 -3.38 -0.86
N ASP A 129 -9.36 -3.03 0.28
CA ASP A 129 -10.69 -2.41 0.44
C ASP A 129 -11.95 -3.32 0.35
N MET A 130 -11.81 -4.62 0.10
CA MET A 130 -12.96 -5.51 -0.17
C MET A 130 -13.50 -6.30 1.03
N LEU A 131 -12.75 -6.35 2.12
CA LEU A 131 -13.05 -7.19 3.27
C LEU A 131 -13.52 -6.34 4.44
N ASP A 132 -14.37 -6.88 5.32
CA ASP A 132 -14.63 -6.24 6.60
C ASP A 132 -13.38 -6.27 7.50
N GLU A 133 -13.33 -5.37 8.49
CA GLU A 133 -12.13 -5.17 9.32
C GLU A 133 -11.68 -6.45 10.05
N LYS A 134 -12.62 -7.29 10.50
CA LYS A 134 -12.28 -8.51 11.24
C LYS A 134 -11.69 -9.57 10.32
N THR A 135 -12.28 -9.76 9.15
CA THR A 135 -11.79 -10.69 8.13
C THR A 135 -10.43 -10.25 7.60
N GLU A 136 -10.28 -8.96 7.30
CA GLU A 136 -9.03 -8.35 6.85
C GLU A 136 -7.90 -8.61 7.84
N ASN A 137 -8.14 -8.35 9.13
CA ASN A 137 -7.14 -8.51 10.19
C ASN A 137 -6.63 -9.96 10.30
N ARG A 138 -7.55 -10.94 10.28
CA ARG A 138 -7.22 -12.37 10.36
C ARG A 138 -6.51 -12.87 9.11
N MET A 139 -6.94 -12.40 7.94
CA MET A 139 -6.30 -12.73 6.68
C MET A 139 -4.85 -12.22 6.67
N LEU A 140 -4.59 -10.98 7.11
CA LEU A 140 -3.22 -10.47 7.19
C LEU A 140 -2.36 -11.22 8.21
N ASP A 141 -2.91 -11.64 9.35
CA ASP A 141 -2.17 -12.51 10.29
C ASP A 141 -1.75 -13.82 9.64
N HIS A 142 -2.68 -14.45 8.91
CA HIS A 142 -2.39 -15.68 8.17
C HIS A 142 -1.29 -15.45 7.12
N VAL A 143 -1.44 -14.42 6.29
CA VAL A 143 -0.48 -14.04 5.22
C VAL A 143 0.92 -13.80 5.78
N LEU A 144 1.04 -13.03 6.87
CA LEU A 144 2.34 -12.69 7.44
C LEU A 144 2.99 -13.86 8.19
N SER A 145 2.20 -14.85 8.61
CA SER A 145 2.69 -16.10 9.19
C SER A 145 2.98 -17.19 8.15
N HIS A 146 2.71 -16.93 6.88
CA HIS A 146 2.83 -17.93 5.82
C HIS A 146 4.31 -18.32 5.61
N PRO A 147 4.67 -19.62 5.66
CA PRO A 147 6.07 -20.06 5.72
C PRO A 147 6.87 -19.72 4.45
N ASP A 148 6.19 -19.73 3.30
CA ASP A 148 6.78 -19.47 1.99
C ASP A 148 6.72 -17.99 1.59
N GLY A 149 6.25 -17.12 2.49
CA GLY A 149 6.04 -15.71 2.23
C GLY A 149 4.89 -15.45 1.25
N ILE A 150 5.02 -14.41 0.44
CA ILE A 150 3.99 -13.96 -0.52
C ILE A 150 4.48 -14.21 -1.93
N TYR A 151 3.80 -15.11 -2.65
CA TYR A 151 4.14 -15.45 -4.02
C TYR A 151 4.08 -14.23 -4.95
N TYR A 152 5.02 -14.13 -5.89
CA TYR A 152 5.30 -12.95 -6.73
C TYR A 152 5.81 -11.69 -6.02
N VAL A 153 5.98 -11.71 -4.69
CA VAL A 153 6.51 -10.55 -3.94
C VAL A 153 7.80 -10.92 -3.22
N TYR A 154 7.71 -11.81 -2.24
CA TYR A 154 8.81 -12.22 -1.37
C TYR A 154 8.61 -13.67 -0.94
N GLU A 155 9.31 -14.59 -1.61
CA GLU A 155 9.18 -16.05 -1.42
C GLU A 155 10.12 -16.57 -0.32
N ASN A 156 10.02 -15.96 0.85
CA ASN A 156 10.81 -16.29 2.04
C ASN A 156 10.00 -15.96 3.30
N ASN A 157 10.41 -16.53 4.43
CA ASN A 157 9.79 -16.28 5.72
C ASN A 157 9.86 -14.78 6.10
N LEU A 158 8.72 -14.19 6.46
CA LEU A 158 8.59 -12.76 6.75
C LEU A 158 9.05 -12.33 8.15
N PHE A 159 9.34 -13.27 9.04
CA PHE A 159 9.68 -13.02 10.44
C PHE A 159 11.04 -12.33 10.61
N ALA A 160 12.01 -12.63 9.75
CA ALA A 160 13.36 -12.07 9.82
C ALA A 160 13.64 -11.23 8.57
N PRO A 161 14.00 -9.95 8.73
CA PRO A 161 14.31 -9.12 7.58
C PRO A 161 15.62 -9.57 6.91
N PRO A 162 15.72 -9.44 5.58
CA PRO A 162 16.93 -9.81 4.84
C PRO A 162 18.07 -8.80 5.04
N ASN A 163 19.24 -9.12 4.49
CA ASN A 163 20.32 -8.13 4.37
C ASN A 163 19.82 -6.92 3.57
N PHE A 164 19.98 -5.71 4.11
CA PHE A 164 19.42 -4.49 3.52
C PHE A 164 19.96 -4.18 2.13
N GLN A 165 21.21 -4.52 1.85
CA GLN A 165 21.83 -4.29 0.54
C GLN A 165 21.64 -5.47 -0.42
N SER A 166 20.39 -5.87 -0.67
CA SER A 166 20.07 -7.05 -1.48
C SER A 166 18.77 -6.92 -2.28
N LYS A 167 18.59 -7.81 -3.26
CA LYS A 167 17.30 -7.94 -3.99
C LYS A 167 16.17 -8.37 -3.08
N ASP A 168 16.48 -9.22 -2.09
CA ASP A 168 15.51 -9.68 -1.12
C ASP A 168 15.01 -8.54 -0.25
N ALA A 169 15.86 -7.56 0.10
CA ALA A 169 15.42 -6.34 0.76
C ALA A 169 14.43 -5.53 -0.11
N SER A 170 14.68 -5.38 -1.41
CA SER A 170 13.74 -4.70 -2.32
C SER A 170 12.37 -5.38 -2.36
N ARG A 171 12.38 -6.72 -2.40
CA ARG A 171 11.18 -7.57 -2.37
C ARG A 171 10.47 -7.52 -1.03
N TYR A 172 11.20 -7.53 0.08
CA TYR A 172 10.67 -7.42 1.44
C TYR A 172 10.00 -6.06 1.68
N ILE A 173 10.56 -4.98 1.11
CA ILE A 173 9.90 -3.67 1.06
C ILE A 173 8.59 -3.74 0.24
N GLY A 174 8.57 -4.52 -0.84
CA GLY A 174 7.35 -4.79 -1.62
C GLY A 174 6.22 -5.40 -0.80
N VAL A 175 6.54 -6.18 0.24
CA VAL A 175 5.54 -6.69 1.20
C VAL A 175 4.90 -5.53 1.96
N ALA A 176 5.69 -4.59 2.48
CA ALA A 176 5.16 -3.41 3.16
C ALA A 176 4.25 -2.58 2.23
N GLU A 177 4.66 -2.37 0.98
CA GLU A 177 3.87 -1.62 -0.02
C GLU A 177 2.52 -2.29 -0.32
N LEU A 178 2.48 -3.63 -0.35
CA LEU A 178 1.25 -4.39 -0.55
C LEU A 178 0.34 -4.35 0.69
N ILE A 179 0.92 -4.61 1.87
CA ILE A 179 0.17 -4.71 3.12
C ILE A 179 -0.37 -3.34 3.56
N LEU A 180 0.34 -2.24 3.27
CA LEU A 180 -0.11 -0.88 3.59
C LEU A 180 -1.36 -0.43 2.84
N ARG A 181 -1.80 -1.18 1.81
CA ARG A 181 -3.08 -0.92 1.13
C ARG A 181 -4.30 -1.32 1.98
N TYR A 182 -4.10 -2.08 3.05
CA TYR A 182 -5.14 -2.53 3.96
C TYR A 182 -5.26 -1.63 5.19
N ARG A 183 -6.48 -1.51 5.74
CA ARG A 183 -6.79 -0.61 6.86
C ARG A 183 -6.01 -0.96 8.12
N CYS A 184 -5.83 -2.25 8.39
CA CYS A 184 -5.05 -2.75 9.53
C CYS A 184 -3.58 -3.08 9.20
N GLY A 185 -3.15 -2.92 7.94
CA GLY A 185 -1.82 -3.35 7.49
C GLY A 185 -0.67 -2.69 8.25
N LYS A 186 -0.82 -1.41 8.58
CA LYS A 186 0.20 -0.62 9.31
C LYS A 186 0.56 -1.20 10.67
N ASP A 187 -0.42 -1.73 11.40
CA ASP A 187 -0.20 -2.34 12.71
C ASP A 187 0.53 -3.68 12.60
N LYS A 188 0.36 -4.36 11.46
CA LYS A 188 0.95 -5.68 11.21
C LYS A 188 2.43 -5.63 10.82
N ILE A 189 2.90 -4.52 10.23
CA ILE A 189 4.26 -4.41 9.67
C ILE A 189 5.21 -3.50 10.46
N LYS A 190 4.94 -3.25 11.75
CA LYS A 190 5.80 -2.40 12.60
C LYS A 190 7.27 -2.83 12.57
N HIS A 191 7.53 -4.13 12.58
CA HIS A 191 8.87 -4.70 12.50
C HIS A 191 9.62 -4.31 11.21
N ILE A 192 8.90 -4.15 10.07
CA ILE A 192 9.50 -3.68 8.83
C ILE A 192 9.89 -2.21 8.93
N PHE A 193 9.06 -1.37 9.57
CA PHE A 193 9.43 0.03 9.81
C PHE A 193 10.66 0.15 10.71
N ASP A 194 10.72 -0.62 11.79
CA ASP A 194 11.87 -0.62 12.70
C ASP A 194 13.15 -1.04 11.96
N TRP A 195 13.06 -2.06 11.10
CA TRP A 195 14.18 -2.49 10.24
C TRP A 195 14.60 -1.42 9.24
N LEU A 196 13.67 -0.70 8.61
CA LEU A 196 13.99 0.40 7.70
C LEU A 196 14.75 1.50 8.44
N TRP A 197 14.29 1.93 9.62
CA TRP A 197 14.97 2.97 10.41
C TRP A 197 16.38 2.57 10.85
N GLN A 198 16.59 1.31 11.23
CA GLN A 198 17.91 0.80 11.61
C GLN A 198 18.93 0.84 10.46
N ASN A 199 18.47 0.89 9.20
CA ASN A 199 19.31 0.96 8.02
C ASN A 199 19.44 2.38 7.43
N GLN A 200 18.95 3.39 8.15
CA GLN A 200 19.16 4.79 7.77
C GLN A 200 20.59 5.21 8.09
N ASP A 201 21.22 5.97 7.18
CA ASP A 201 22.53 6.55 7.43
C ASP A 201 22.46 7.83 8.28
N SER A 202 23.63 8.39 8.61
CA SER A 202 23.74 9.61 9.42
C SER A 202 23.13 10.86 8.79
N ASP A 203 22.94 10.87 7.47
CA ASP A 203 22.36 11.98 6.72
C ASP A 203 20.83 11.81 6.54
N GLY A 204 20.27 10.76 7.13
CA GLY A 204 18.85 10.47 7.06
C GLY A 204 18.41 9.85 5.73
N MET A 205 19.34 9.25 4.98
CA MET A 205 19.14 8.63 3.68
C MET A 205 19.28 7.11 3.76
N TRP A 206 18.93 6.42 2.68
CA TRP A 206 19.05 4.97 2.57
C TRP A 206 19.79 4.57 1.31
N ASP A 207 20.73 3.63 1.44
CA ASP A 207 21.40 2.97 0.34
C ASP A 207 21.22 1.45 0.41
N MET A 208 20.42 0.89 -0.50
CA MET A 208 20.22 -0.57 -0.63
C MET A 208 21.31 -1.26 -1.48
N GLY A 209 22.38 -0.55 -1.83
CA GLY A 209 23.53 -1.13 -2.53
C GLY A 209 23.27 -1.50 -4.00
N SER A 210 24.36 -1.69 -4.75
CA SER A 210 24.28 -1.97 -6.19
C SER A 210 23.53 -3.27 -6.52
N ALA A 211 23.50 -4.22 -5.58
CA ALA A 211 22.85 -5.52 -5.72
C ALA A 211 21.32 -5.47 -5.61
N ALA A 212 20.71 -4.43 -5.02
CA ALA A 212 19.26 -4.36 -4.81
C ALA A 212 18.43 -4.14 -6.08
N LYS A 213 19.07 -3.81 -7.21
CA LYS A 213 18.38 -3.66 -8.49
C LYS A 213 17.80 -5.00 -8.95
N ASP A 214 16.48 -5.13 -8.85
CA ASP A 214 15.72 -6.33 -9.20
C ASP A 214 15.03 -6.26 -10.58
N GLY A 215 14.91 -5.05 -11.15
CA GLY A 215 14.23 -4.83 -12.44
C GLY A 215 12.71 -4.85 -12.37
N VAL A 216 12.14 -4.99 -11.16
CA VAL A 216 10.70 -5.01 -10.89
C VAL A 216 10.28 -3.76 -10.11
N PHE A 217 10.90 -3.54 -8.94
CA PHE A 217 10.56 -2.44 -8.03
C PHE A 217 11.53 -1.25 -8.15
N PHE A 218 12.74 -1.46 -8.68
CA PHE A 218 13.72 -0.40 -8.95
C PHE A 218 14.32 -0.54 -10.36
N PRO A 219 14.77 0.57 -11.00
CA PRO A 219 14.92 1.95 -10.48
C PRO A 219 13.91 2.97 -11.03
N LEU A 220 13.70 4.07 -10.30
CA LEU A 220 12.96 5.26 -10.79
C LEU A 220 13.84 6.04 -11.76
N SER A 221 15.09 6.24 -11.37
CA SER A 221 16.15 6.87 -12.17
C SER A 221 16.64 5.95 -13.29
N ASP A 222 17.06 6.52 -14.42
CA ASP A 222 17.57 5.75 -15.57
C ASP A 222 18.91 5.04 -15.29
N ARG A 223 19.66 5.53 -14.29
CA ARG A 223 20.98 5.00 -13.91
C ARG A 223 20.97 4.57 -12.45
N TRP A 224 21.69 3.49 -12.15
CA TRP A 224 21.87 2.94 -10.80
C TRP A 224 23.29 3.18 -10.25
N ASN A 225 23.77 4.42 -10.43
CA ASN A 225 25.01 4.88 -9.78
C ASN A 225 24.72 5.23 -8.31
N LEU A 226 25.76 5.54 -7.51
CA LEU A 226 25.62 5.79 -6.07
C LEU A 226 24.57 6.87 -5.78
N GLU A 227 24.71 8.05 -6.40
CA GLU A 227 23.84 9.20 -6.16
C GLU A 227 22.35 8.89 -6.45
N ASN A 228 22.05 8.39 -7.64
CA ASN A 228 20.67 8.05 -8.02
C ASN A 228 20.11 6.92 -7.17
N ARG A 229 20.95 5.94 -6.81
CA ARG A 229 20.53 4.81 -5.97
C ARG A 229 20.11 5.28 -4.59
N VAL A 230 20.93 6.12 -3.94
CA VAL A 230 20.61 6.71 -2.64
C VAL A 230 19.29 7.50 -2.74
N SER A 231 19.14 8.32 -3.78
CA SER A 231 17.91 9.09 -4.02
C SER A 231 16.68 8.20 -4.19
N ASP A 232 16.73 7.21 -5.08
CA ASP A 232 15.64 6.28 -5.37
C ASP A 232 15.26 5.45 -4.13
N CYS A 233 16.25 4.89 -3.44
CA CYS A 233 16.05 4.10 -2.22
C CYS A 233 15.40 4.96 -1.12
N THR A 234 15.94 6.15 -0.91
CA THR A 234 15.40 7.11 0.05
C THR A 234 13.98 7.50 -0.30
N PHE A 235 13.67 7.80 -1.57
CA PHE A 235 12.33 8.16 -1.99
C PHE A 235 11.32 7.05 -1.70
N ARG A 236 11.63 5.80 -2.10
CA ARG A 236 10.74 4.65 -1.89
C ARG A 236 10.49 4.39 -0.41
N ILE A 237 11.56 4.38 0.40
CA ILE A 237 11.47 4.14 1.85
C ILE A 237 10.72 5.28 2.52
N ARG A 238 11.02 6.53 2.18
CA ARG A 238 10.26 7.68 2.69
C ARG A 238 8.79 7.60 2.32
N LYS A 239 8.41 7.14 1.12
CA LYS A 239 6.99 6.96 0.73
C LYS A 239 6.27 5.97 1.66
N ILE A 240 6.93 4.89 2.07
CA ILE A 240 6.41 3.90 3.01
C ILE A 240 6.31 4.46 4.43
N LEU A 241 7.28 5.30 4.82
CA LEU A 241 7.33 5.96 6.13
C LEU A 241 6.49 7.26 6.20
N ALA A 242 6.06 7.80 5.06
CA ALA A 242 5.49 9.14 4.90
C ALA A 242 4.13 9.32 5.59
N ASP A 243 3.40 8.23 5.83
CA ASP A 243 2.06 8.28 6.43
C ASP A 243 2.08 8.40 7.96
N ARG A 244 3.23 8.73 8.56
CA ARG A 244 3.31 9.15 9.96
C ARG A 244 3.82 10.59 10.04
N CYS A 245 2.94 11.48 10.51
CA CYS A 245 3.36 12.77 11.02
C CYS A 245 4.26 12.57 12.27
N TYR A 246 5.06 13.57 12.62
CA TYR A 246 5.92 13.58 13.82
C TYR A 246 5.19 13.15 15.09
N CYS A 247 3.90 13.46 15.21
CA CYS A 247 3.02 13.14 16.35
C CYS A 247 2.24 11.82 16.23
N GLY A 248 2.51 10.99 15.21
CA GLY A 248 1.82 9.71 15.01
C GLY A 248 0.48 9.78 14.26
N HIS A 249 0.05 10.98 13.83
CA HIS A 249 -1.10 11.12 12.92
C HIS A 249 -0.88 10.31 11.65
N ASP A 250 -1.90 9.52 11.30
CA ASP A 250 -1.96 8.79 10.06
C ASP A 250 -2.45 9.70 8.94
N CYS A 251 -1.52 10.15 8.09
CA CYS A 251 -1.87 11.03 6.98
C CYS A 251 -2.84 10.33 6.01
N SER A 252 -2.74 9.01 5.83
CA SER A 252 -3.63 8.25 4.93
C SER A 252 -5.11 8.32 5.32
N ARG A 253 -5.40 8.58 6.61
CA ARG A 253 -6.78 8.73 7.11
C ARG A 253 -7.22 10.18 7.19
N CYS A 254 -6.32 11.16 7.03
CA CYS A 254 -6.65 12.57 7.17
C CYS A 254 -7.38 13.10 5.94
N ILE A 255 -8.61 13.60 6.09
CA ILE A 255 -9.43 14.12 4.98
C ILE A 255 -8.65 15.17 4.18
N THR A 256 -7.91 16.08 4.83
CA THR A 256 -7.15 17.12 4.10
C THR A 256 -6.04 16.53 3.22
N PHE A 257 -5.34 15.50 3.70
CA PHE A 257 -4.28 14.83 2.94
C PHE A 257 -4.88 14.03 1.79
N VAL A 258 -5.95 13.28 2.06
CA VAL A 258 -6.67 12.48 1.07
C VAL A 258 -7.28 13.37 -0.02
N ALA A 259 -7.88 14.51 0.37
CA ALA A 259 -8.39 15.50 -0.56
C ALA A 259 -7.31 16.07 -1.48
N THR A 260 -6.08 16.22 -0.97
CA THR A 260 -4.94 16.67 -1.80
C THR A 260 -4.48 15.57 -2.74
N LYS A 261 -4.41 14.33 -2.27
CA LYS A 261 -4.01 13.15 -3.05
C LYS A 261 -4.96 12.86 -4.20
N HIS A 262 -6.27 13.04 -4.00
CA HIS A 262 -7.31 12.79 -5.00
C HIS A 262 -7.76 14.05 -5.75
N ASP A 263 -7.16 15.19 -5.45
CA ASP A 263 -7.61 16.51 -5.91
C ASP A 263 -9.13 16.76 -5.72
N ASP A 264 -9.68 16.32 -4.59
CA ASP A 264 -11.12 16.31 -4.33
C ASP A 264 -11.57 17.56 -3.55
N ASN A 265 -12.23 18.49 -4.23
CA ASN A 265 -12.77 19.70 -3.63
C ASN A 265 -13.94 19.45 -2.65
N SER A 266 -14.71 18.37 -2.83
CA SER A 266 -15.77 18.01 -1.88
C SER A 266 -15.17 17.60 -0.53
N MET A 267 -14.07 16.85 -0.54
CA MET A 267 -13.33 16.50 0.66
C MET A 267 -12.62 17.71 1.28
N ARG A 268 -12.11 18.65 0.46
CA ARG A 268 -11.58 19.94 0.98
C ARG A 268 -12.67 20.72 1.71
N GLN A 269 -13.88 20.77 1.17
CA GLN A 269 -15.02 21.41 1.81
C GLN A 269 -15.45 20.70 3.10
N MET A 270 -15.49 19.37 3.11
CA MET A 270 -15.75 18.60 4.34
C MET A 270 -14.73 18.92 5.44
N SER A 271 -13.44 18.97 5.06
CA SER A 271 -12.38 19.31 5.99
C SER A 271 -12.52 20.76 6.49
N GLN A 272 -12.82 21.70 5.59
CA GLN A 272 -13.08 23.10 5.95
C GLN A 272 -14.20 23.23 6.98
N GLU A 273 -15.34 22.57 6.73
CA GLU A 273 -16.48 22.60 7.63
C GLU A 273 -16.14 21.99 8.99
N PHE A 274 -15.39 20.87 9.01
CA PHE A 274 -14.91 20.28 10.25
C PHE A 274 -14.10 21.27 11.10
N TYR A 275 -13.11 21.97 10.53
CA TYR A 275 -12.30 22.92 11.30
C TYR A 275 -13.09 24.16 11.73
N ARG A 276 -14.04 24.61 10.90
CA ARG A 276 -14.96 25.69 11.25
C ARG A 276 -15.85 25.31 12.43
N SER A 277 -16.49 24.13 12.40
CA SER A 277 -17.41 23.71 13.45
C SER A 277 -16.71 23.26 14.74
N ALA A 278 -15.65 22.46 14.63
CA ALA A 278 -14.98 21.87 15.79
C ALA A 278 -14.06 22.85 16.52
N PHE A 279 -13.47 23.82 15.80
CA PHE A 279 -12.46 24.73 16.35
C PHE A 279 -12.75 26.21 16.11
N GLY A 280 -13.85 26.57 15.44
CA GLY A 280 -14.17 27.97 15.13
C GLY A 280 -13.20 28.60 14.13
N MET A 281 -12.45 27.80 13.36
CA MET A 281 -11.40 28.30 12.47
C MET A 281 -11.95 28.50 11.05
N ASP A 282 -11.97 29.75 10.58
CA ASP A 282 -12.39 30.09 9.22
C ASP A 282 -11.18 30.11 8.26
N ILE A 283 -10.76 28.93 7.83
CA ILE A 283 -9.64 28.74 6.91
C ILE A 283 -10.18 28.71 5.48
N SER A 284 -9.55 29.45 4.56
CA SER A 284 -9.93 29.42 3.14
C SER A 284 -9.71 28.03 2.50
N MET A 285 -10.62 27.60 1.63
CA MET A 285 -10.61 26.26 1.02
C MET A 285 -9.30 25.97 0.27
N ASN A 286 -8.71 26.96 -0.39
CA ASN A 286 -7.43 26.82 -1.11
C ASN A 286 -6.23 26.48 -0.20
N LYS A 287 -6.36 26.61 1.13
CA LYS A 287 -5.34 26.23 2.11
C LYS A 287 -5.49 24.79 2.62
N PHE A 288 -6.53 24.07 2.19
CA PHE A 288 -6.73 22.65 2.49
C PHE A 288 -5.96 21.75 1.53
N ASN A 289 -4.65 22.00 1.46
CA ASN A 289 -3.70 21.20 0.69
C ASN A 289 -2.59 20.68 1.61
N CYS A 290 -2.29 19.38 1.55
CA CYS A 290 -1.32 18.72 2.41
C CYS A 290 -0.67 17.53 1.69
N TYR A 291 0.64 17.61 1.46
CA TYR A 291 1.42 16.50 0.89
C TYR A 291 2.08 15.63 1.97
N GLY A 292 1.74 15.85 3.24
CA GLY A 292 2.21 15.07 4.39
C GLY A 292 2.84 15.94 5.47
N GLY A 293 2.80 15.49 6.74
CA GLY A 293 3.34 16.28 7.86
C GLY A 293 4.84 16.55 7.80
N ARG A 294 5.56 15.82 6.93
CA ARG A 294 7.02 15.88 6.75
C ARG A 294 7.47 16.59 5.48
N THR A 295 6.55 17.07 4.65
CA THR A 295 6.87 17.85 3.44
C THR A 295 6.92 19.35 3.74
N GLU A 296 7.50 20.13 2.82
CA GLU A 296 7.41 21.60 2.87
C GLU A 296 5.97 22.07 2.59
N ASN A 297 5.31 21.44 1.62
CA ASN A 297 3.91 21.72 1.26
C ASN A 297 2.96 20.87 2.13
N LYS A 298 2.62 21.37 3.31
CA LYS A 298 1.73 20.71 4.27
C LYS A 298 0.53 21.58 4.60
N PHE A 299 -0.47 21.01 5.27
CA PHE A 299 -1.66 21.75 5.70
C PHE A 299 -1.28 22.99 6.51
N GLU A 300 -2.03 24.08 6.34
CA GLU A 300 -1.79 25.38 6.99
C GLU A 300 -1.45 25.23 8.49
N LEU A 301 -2.29 24.52 9.25
CA LEU A 301 -2.11 24.35 10.70
C LEU A 301 -0.90 23.47 11.07
N CYS A 302 -0.36 22.71 10.13
CA CYS A 302 0.79 21.84 10.34
C CYS A 302 2.15 22.57 10.15
N HIS A 303 2.16 23.82 9.68
CA HIS A 303 3.39 24.60 9.53
C HIS A 303 4.07 24.87 10.87
N GLU A 304 3.27 25.22 11.87
CA GLU A 304 3.73 25.58 13.21
C GLU A 304 3.66 24.43 14.21
N CYS A 305 3.56 23.18 13.74
CA CYS A 305 3.38 22.00 14.58
C CYS A 305 4.45 21.92 15.69
N PRO A 306 4.06 21.93 16.99
CA PRO A 306 5.01 21.92 18.10
C PRO A 306 5.81 20.62 18.16
N PHE A 307 5.23 19.51 17.70
CA PHE A 307 5.91 18.21 17.64
C PHE A 307 7.01 18.19 16.58
N THR A 308 6.80 18.84 15.43
CA THR A 308 7.86 19.01 14.42
C THR A 308 9.03 19.82 14.98
N LYS A 309 8.75 20.94 15.67
CA LYS A 309 9.79 21.77 16.29
C LYS A 309 10.57 20.96 17.35
N CYS A 310 9.87 20.20 18.19
CA CYS A 310 10.47 19.36 19.22
C CYS A 310 11.36 18.25 18.63
N CYS A 311 10.85 17.49 17.65
CA CYS A 311 11.60 16.43 16.97
C CYS A 311 12.88 16.96 16.33
N LYS A 312 12.80 18.10 15.62
CA LYS A 312 13.98 18.75 15.03
C LYS A 312 15.02 19.18 16.06
N GLN A 313 14.59 19.73 17.20
CA GLN A 313 15.51 20.13 18.28
C GLN A 313 16.22 18.95 18.93
N GLN A 314 15.53 17.81 19.04
CA GLN A 314 16.06 16.59 19.63
C GLN A 314 16.85 15.74 18.62
N GLY A 315 16.86 16.11 17.34
CA GLY A 315 17.48 15.31 16.27
C GLY A 315 16.81 13.96 16.07
N ILE A 316 15.51 13.86 16.34
CA ILE A 316 14.72 12.63 16.21
C ILE A 316 13.62 12.79 15.17
N ASP A 317 13.18 11.67 14.62
CA ASP A 317 12.22 11.63 13.53
C ASP A 317 10.77 11.67 14.02
N PHE A 318 10.44 10.97 15.10
CA PHE A 318 9.09 10.94 15.68
C PHE A 318 9.10 11.28 17.16
N CYS A 319 7.93 11.66 17.67
CA CYS A 319 7.74 11.73 19.11
C CYS A 319 7.99 10.37 19.77
N ALA A 320 7.65 9.27 19.09
CA ALA A 320 7.86 7.90 19.54
C ALA A 320 9.34 7.55 19.78
N ASP A 321 10.26 8.25 19.11
CA ASP A 321 11.71 8.02 19.24
C ASP A 321 12.31 8.80 20.42
N CYS A 322 11.52 9.66 21.07
CA CYS A 322 11.99 10.43 22.20
C CYS A 322 12.20 9.49 23.40
N ALA A 323 13.34 9.60 24.07
CA ALA A 323 13.62 8.83 25.29
C ALA A 323 12.60 9.06 26.43
N LYS A 324 11.82 10.15 26.34
CA LYS A 324 10.74 10.48 27.29
C LYS A 324 9.35 10.13 26.75
N TYR A 325 9.25 9.35 25.68
CA TYR A 325 7.97 8.99 25.08
C TYR A 325 7.20 7.94 25.93
N PRO A 326 5.89 8.10 26.10
CA PRO A 326 5.11 9.29 25.77
C PRO A 326 5.35 10.38 26.83
N CYS A 327 5.77 11.58 26.40
CA CYS A 327 5.85 12.72 27.30
C CYS A 327 4.46 13.33 27.47
N GLU A 328 4.24 14.09 28.54
CA GLU A 328 2.92 14.65 28.87
C GLU A 328 2.25 15.37 27.68
N LYS A 329 3.02 16.16 26.92
CA LYS A 329 2.53 16.91 25.76
C LYS A 329 2.00 16.01 24.64
N ILE A 330 2.73 14.95 24.29
CA ILE A 330 2.31 14.05 23.21
C ILE A 330 1.19 13.13 23.69
N ALA A 331 1.24 12.64 24.93
CA ALA A 331 0.18 11.81 25.51
C ALA A 331 -1.18 12.55 25.51
N LEU A 332 -1.18 13.82 25.93
CA LEU A 332 -2.40 14.64 25.92
C LEU A 332 -2.93 14.84 24.50
N TYR A 333 -2.05 15.13 23.55
CA TYR A 333 -2.43 15.35 22.16
C TYR A 333 -2.94 14.06 21.47
N GLU A 334 -2.25 12.94 21.66
CA GLU A 334 -2.66 11.62 21.15
C GLU A 334 -4.03 11.19 21.70
N SER A 335 -4.29 11.47 22.97
CA SER A 335 -5.58 11.13 23.59
C SER A 335 -6.76 11.86 22.94
N LYS A 336 -6.55 13.06 22.39
CA LYS A 336 -7.62 13.92 21.86
C LYS A 336 -7.72 13.96 20.34
N HIS A 337 -6.60 13.93 19.63
CA HIS A 337 -6.57 14.34 18.22
C HIS A 337 -6.02 13.27 17.29
N VAL A 338 -4.95 12.56 17.71
CA VAL A 338 -4.30 11.57 16.85
C VAL A 338 -5.27 10.46 16.49
N ASN A 339 -5.53 10.38 15.19
CA ASN A 339 -6.44 9.43 14.56
C ASN A 339 -7.88 9.41 15.09
N LYS A 340 -8.40 10.59 15.49
CA LYS A 340 -9.75 10.76 16.05
C LYS A 340 -10.53 11.94 15.48
N SER A 341 -9.93 12.73 14.59
CA SER A 341 -10.45 14.01 14.14
C SER A 341 -10.09 14.25 12.68
N ASN A 342 -11.03 14.82 11.90
CA ASN A 342 -10.86 15.10 10.47
C ASN A 342 -10.37 13.87 9.66
N GLN A 343 -10.99 12.72 9.90
CA GLN A 343 -10.61 11.46 9.24
C GLN A 343 -11.74 10.89 8.41
N MET A 344 -11.37 10.09 7.40
CA MET A 344 -12.32 9.25 6.65
C MET A 344 -12.94 8.17 7.53
#